data_AF-A0A2H6AD62-F1
#
_entry.id   AF-A0A2H6AD62-F1
#
_cell.length_a   1.000
_cell.length_b   1.000
_cell.length_c   1.000
_cell.angle_alpha   90.00
_cell.angle_beta   90.00
_cell.angle_gamma   90.00
#
_symmetry.space_group_name_H-M   'P 1'
#
loop_
_entity.id
_entity.type
_entity.pdbx_description
1 polymer ?
#
loop_
_entity_poly.entity_id
_entity_poly.type
_entity_poly.pdbx_seq_one_letter_code
_entity_poly.pdbx_strand_id
1 'polypeptide(L)'
;MARRRKQLEKLRQYLCQRREALRRVLGENGQSFELPTSEGDVADAATVAGVQELHYQAMELEVQELALIEHALRKFQQETYGLCENCGRQISFARLEVLPYARYCVRCQRKLEECDQSEAWHPANWERVYEMERRYEEPEVDFSRLEAERR
;
A
#
# COMPACT_ATOMS: atom_id res chain seq x y z
N MET A 1 18.23 -26.41 -21.21
CA MET A 1 18.07 -26.47 -19.74
C MET A 1 19.01 -25.53 -18.97
N ALA A 2 20.30 -25.42 -19.30
CA ALA A 2 21.27 -24.59 -18.55
C ALA A 2 20.94 -23.07 -18.50
N ARG A 3 20.39 -22.49 -19.58
CA ARG A 3 20.04 -21.05 -19.64
C ARG A 3 18.96 -20.65 -18.63
N ARG A 4 17.88 -21.44 -18.54
CA ARG A 4 16.76 -21.20 -17.60
C ARG A 4 17.20 -21.35 -16.15
N ARG A 5 18.05 -22.33 -15.83
CA ARG A 5 18.60 -22.51 -14.48
C ARG A 5 19.47 -21.32 -14.07
N LYS A 6 20.35 -20.83 -14.95
CA LYS A 6 21.15 -19.62 -14.71
C LYS A 6 20.28 -18.38 -14.47
N GLN A 7 19.19 -18.26 -15.21
CA GLN A 7 18.23 -17.16 -15.04
C GLN A 7 17.53 -17.20 -13.68
N LEU A 8 17.06 -18.38 -13.25
CA LEU A 8 16.44 -18.55 -11.93
C LEU A 8 17.42 -18.27 -10.79
N GLU A 9 18.68 -18.68 -10.93
CA GLU A 9 19.72 -18.38 -9.94
C GLU A 9 19.96 -16.87 -9.78
N LYS A 10 19.99 -16.12 -10.90
CA LYS A 10 20.09 -14.66 -10.86
C LYS A 10 18.91 -14.02 -10.12
N LEU A 11 17.68 -14.48 -10.38
CA LEU A 11 16.49 -13.98 -9.69
C LEU A 11 16.53 -14.29 -8.18
N ARG A 12 17.00 -15.48 -7.81
CA ARG A 12 17.19 -15.85 -6.41
C ARG A 12 18.22 -14.96 -5.72
N GLN A 13 19.37 -14.72 -6.35
CA GLN A 13 20.41 -13.83 -5.83
C GLN A 13 19.87 -12.41 -5.62
N TYR A 14 19.14 -11.89 -6.60
CA TYR A 14 18.47 -10.59 -6.51
C TYR A 14 17.51 -10.53 -5.31
N LEU A 15 16.66 -11.54 -5.14
CA LEU A 15 15.72 -11.61 -4.02
C LEU A 15 16.42 -11.68 -2.66
N CYS A 16 17.52 -12.41 -2.55
CA CYS A 16 18.32 -12.46 -1.31
C CYS A 16 18.91 -11.08 -0.97
N GLN A 17 19.50 -10.40 -1.95
CA GLN A 17 20.07 -9.07 -1.77
C GLN A 17 18.99 -8.05 -1.37
N ARG A 18 17.84 -8.07 -2.04
CA ARG A 18 16.71 -7.19 -1.72
C ARG A 18 16.16 -7.44 -0.32
N ARG A 19 16.03 -8.71 0.10
CA ARG A 19 15.61 -9.10 1.45
C ARG A 19 16.56 -8.53 2.51
N GLU A 20 17.87 -8.67 2.31
CA GLU A 20 18.87 -8.18 3.26
C GLU A 20 18.88 -6.64 3.33
N ALA A 21 18.70 -5.96 2.20
CA ALA A 21 18.53 -4.51 2.17
C ALA A 21 17.28 -4.07 2.95
N LEU A 22 16.12 -4.69 2.70
CA LEU A 22 14.88 -4.38 3.42
C LEU A 22 14.99 -4.68 4.92
N ARG A 23 15.64 -5.78 5.31
CA ARG A 23 15.86 -6.09 6.73
C ARG A 23 16.77 -5.08 7.41
N ARG A 24 17.76 -4.55 6.70
CA ARG A 24 18.61 -3.47 7.21
C ARG A 24 17.77 -2.21 7.39
N VAL A 25 17.06 -1.76 6.36
CA VAL A 25 16.21 -0.57 6.40
C VAL A 25 15.16 -0.66 7.51
N LEU A 26 14.43 -1.77 7.61
CA LEU A 26 13.43 -1.96 8.67
C LEU A 26 14.05 -2.09 10.07
N GLY A 27 15.27 -2.64 10.17
CA GLY A 27 16.02 -2.70 11.43
C GLY A 27 16.57 -1.33 11.87
N GLU A 28 17.02 -0.51 10.92
CA GLU A 28 17.52 0.86 11.12
C GLU A 28 16.35 1.83 11.40
N ASN A 29 15.27 1.77 10.62
CA ASN A 29 14.07 2.59 10.79
C ASN A 29 13.32 2.26 12.10
N GLY A 30 13.44 1.03 12.62
CA GLY A 30 12.97 0.67 13.95
C GLY A 30 13.74 1.35 15.08
N GLN A 31 14.92 1.94 14.80
CA GLN A 31 15.81 2.60 15.74
C GLN A 31 15.93 4.10 15.47
N SER A 32 14.78 4.78 15.39
CA SER A 32 14.65 6.24 15.38
C SER A 32 14.51 6.87 13.99
N PHE A 33 13.28 6.92 13.50
CA PHE A 33 12.86 8.06 12.70
C PHE A 33 12.75 9.28 13.65
N GLU A 34 13.87 9.97 13.86
CA GLU A 34 13.89 11.22 14.62
C GLU A 34 13.31 12.33 13.75
N LEU A 35 11.99 12.52 13.86
CA LEU A 35 11.39 13.76 13.43
C LEU A 35 11.91 14.90 14.31
N PRO A 36 12.14 16.10 13.74
CA PRO A 36 12.47 17.26 14.55
C PRO A 36 11.40 17.43 15.63
N THR A 37 11.84 17.44 16.90
CA THR A 37 10.97 17.73 18.04
C THR A 37 10.33 19.10 17.82
N SER A 38 9.00 19.14 17.96
CA SER A 38 8.15 20.30 17.75
C SER A 38 8.47 21.43 18.74
N GLU A 39 9.50 22.22 18.44
CA GLU A 39 9.68 23.58 18.96
C GLU A 39 9.04 24.62 18.01
N GLY A 40 8.14 24.19 17.12
CA GLY A 40 7.45 25.00 16.12
C GLY A 40 6.00 25.36 16.48
N ASP A 41 5.33 26.07 15.57
CA ASP A 41 3.93 26.45 15.75
C ASP A 41 2.95 25.31 15.38
N VAL A 42 1.64 25.59 15.44
CA VAL A 42 0.60 24.59 15.10
C VAL A 42 0.69 24.13 13.64
N ALA A 43 1.16 24.99 12.73
CA ALA A 43 1.36 24.62 11.34
C ALA A 43 2.55 23.66 11.21
N ASP A 44 3.66 23.95 11.88
CA ASP A 44 4.82 23.06 11.93
C ASP A 44 4.45 21.68 12.49
N ALA A 45 3.69 21.64 13.59
CA ALA A 45 3.20 20.38 14.17
C ALA A 45 2.35 19.57 13.19
N ALA A 46 1.48 20.22 12.41
CA ALA A 46 0.68 19.56 11.37
C ALA A 46 1.57 18.99 10.24
N THR A 47 2.62 19.70 9.83
CA THR A 47 3.56 19.19 8.83
C THR A 47 4.34 17.97 9.33
N VAL A 48 4.81 18.01 10.57
CA VAL A 48 5.54 16.90 11.21
C VAL A 48 4.66 15.65 11.26
N ALA A 49 3.39 15.80 11.68
CA ALA A 49 2.44 14.70 11.69
C ALA A 49 2.21 14.11 10.29
N GLY A 50 2.11 14.95 9.26
CA GLY A 50 1.96 14.49 7.88
C GLY A 50 3.19 13.71 7.38
N VAL A 51 4.40 14.19 7.67
CA VAL A 51 5.65 13.48 7.33
C VAL A 51 5.74 12.14 8.08
N GLN A 52 5.32 12.11 9.34
CA GLN A 52 5.27 10.89 10.14
C GLN A 52 4.34 9.84 9.54
N GLU A 53 3.15 10.26 9.12
CA GLU A 53 2.17 9.38 8.47
C GLU A 53 2.73 8.78 7.16
N LEU A 54 3.33 9.61 6.30
CA LEU A 54 3.98 9.14 5.08
C LEU A 54 5.12 8.15 5.37
N HIS A 55 5.87 8.38 6.44
CA HIS A 55 6.92 7.46 6.87
C HIS A 55 6.34 6.10 7.27
N TYR A 56 5.25 6.07 8.05
CA TYR A 56 4.59 4.82 8.42
C TYR A 56 4.04 4.06 7.21
N GLN A 57 3.42 4.76 6.26
CA GLN A 57 2.93 4.14 5.02
C GLN A 57 4.07 3.53 4.21
N ALA A 58 5.21 4.22 4.09
CA ALA A 58 6.39 3.68 3.42
C ALA A 58 6.92 2.42 4.13
N MET A 59 7.01 2.43 5.46
CA MET A 59 7.40 1.26 6.24
C MET A 59 6.45 0.08 6.03
N GLU A 60 5.14 0.32 5.99
CA GLU A 60 4.16 -0.74 5.75
C GLU A 60 4.39 -1.41 4.40
N LEU A 61 4.61 -0.63 3.35
CA LEU A 61 4.90 -1.14 2.01
C LEU A 61 6.21 -1.96 2.00
N GLU A 62 7.25 -1.52 2.70
CA GLU A 62 8.52 -2.24 2.83
C GLU A 62 8.34 -3.59 3.56
N VAL A 63 7.53 -3.63 4.62
CA VAL A 63 7.19 -4.85 5.35
C VAL A 63 6.43 -5.82 4.45
N GLN A 64 5.44 -5.32 3.69
CA GLN A 64 4.68 -6.12 2.74
C GLN A 64 5.59 -6.68 1.63
N GLU A 65 6.49 -5.87 1.08
CA GLU A 65 7.47 -6.32 0.08
C GLU A 65 8.37 -7.42 0.64
N LEU A 66 8.89 -7.23 1.86
CA LEU A 66 9.74 -8.22 2.54
C LEU A 66 9.00 -9.57 2.68
N ALA A 67 7.75 -9.55 3.12
CA ALA A 67 6.94 -10.76 3.25
C ALA A 67 6.75 -11.48 1.91
N LEU A 68 6.52 -10.75 0.81
CA LEU A 68 6.41 -11.31 -0.54
C LEU A 68 7.72 -11.93 -1.01
N ILE A 69 8.86 -11.29 -0.72
CA ILE A 69 10.20 -11.81 -1.06
C ILE A 69 10.51 -13.08 -0.26
N GLU A 70 10.26 -13.10 1.04
CA GLU A 70 10.46 -14.29 1.86
C GLU A 70 9.61 -15.46 1.39
N HIS A 71 8.35 -15.17 1.01
CA HIS A 71 7.48 -16.16 0.42
C HIS A 71 8.01 -16.72 -0.91
N ALA A 72 8.50 -15.85 -1.79
CA ALA A 72 9.12 -16.26 -3.06
C ALA A 72 10.36 -17.14 -2.82
N LEU A 73 11.21 -16.79 -1.85
CA LEU A 73 12.38 -17.58 -1.46
C LEU A 73 12.00 -18.95 -0.87
N ARG A 74 10.91 -19.04 -0.09
CA ARG A 74 10.36 -20.35 0.35
C ARG A 74 9.94 -21.21 -0.83
N LYS A 75 9.31 -20.63 -1.85
CA LYS A 75 8.96 -21.37 -3.09
C LYS A 75 10.17 -21.88 -3.86
N PHE A 76 11.28 -21.16 -3.84
CA PHE A 76 12.54 -21.66 -4.40
C PHE A 76 13.04 -22.91 -3.64
N GLN A 77 12.89 -22.95 -2.31
CA GLN A 77 13.26 -24.12 -1.50
C GLN A 77 12.34 -25.32 -1.75
N GLN A 78 11.06 -25.07 -2.02
CA GLN A 78 10.06 -26.10 -2.31
C GLN A 78 10.00 -26.51 -3.79
N GLU A 79 10.86 -25.94 -4.65
CA GLU A 79 10.87 -26.17 -6.11
C GLU A 79 9.55 -25.80 -6.83
N THR A 80 8.66 -25.03 -6.19
CA THR A 80 7.36 -24.59 -6.74
C THR A 80 7.38 -23.16 -7.29
N TYR A 81 8.57 -22.55 -7.39
CA TYR A 81 8.72 -21.17 -7.85
C TYR A 81 8.23 -20.99 -9.29
N GLY A 82 7.50 -19.89 -9.52
CA GLY A 82 6.91 -19.56 -10.82
C GLY A 82 5.55 -20.22 -11.09
N LEU A 83 4.91 -20.84 -10.09
CA LEU A 83 3.52 -21.30 -10.16
C LEU A 83 2.57 -20.30 -9.48
N CYS A 84 1.48 -19.99 -10.16
CA CYS A 84 0.39 -19.15 -9.66
C CYS A 84 -0.35 -19.85 -8.52
N GLU A 85 -0.55 -19.16 -7.40
CA GLU A 85 -1.21 -19.74 -6.21
C GLU A 85 -2.71 -19.95 -6.39
N ASN A 86 -3.36 -19.18 -7.26
CA ASN A 86 -4.79 -19.30 -7.48
C ASN A 86 -5.14 -20.39 -8.50
N CYS A 87 -4.45 -20.43 -9.64
CA CYS A 87 -4.81 -21.33 -10.75
C CYS A 87 -3.80 -22.44 -11.04
N GLY A 88 -2.67 -22.50 -10.31
CA GLY A 88 -1.62 -23.50 -10.50
C GLY A 88 -0.83 -23.40 -11.81
N ARG A 89 -1.15 -22.43 -12.68
CA ARG A 89 -0.47 -22.26 -13.97
C ARG A 89 0.90 -21.60 -13.81
N GLN A 90 1.79 -21.87 -14.75
CA GLN A 90 3.10 -21.20 -14.81
C GLN A 90 2.93 -19.70 -15.05
N ILE A 91 3.61 -18.90 -14.23
CA ILE A 91 3.75 -17.45 -14.39
C ILE A 91 4.73 -17.19 -15.53
N SER A 92 4.42 -16.23 -16.40
CA SER A 92 5.30 -15.88 -17.52
C SER A 92 6.66 -15.42 -17.00
N PHE A 93 7.72 -15.89 -17.65
CA PHE A 93 9.07 -15.53 -17.24
C PHE A 93 9.32 -14.02 -17.32
N ALA A 94 8.79 -13.35 -18.36
CA ALA A 94 8.84 -11.88 -18.47
C ALA A 94 8.22 -11.16 -17.26
N ARG A 95 7.18 -11.73 -16.63
CA ARG A 95 6.60 -11.15 -15.39
C ARG A 95 7.53 -11.37 -14.20
N LEU A 96 8.20 -12.53 -14.11
CA LEU A 96 9.15 -12.82 -13.04
C LEU A 96 10.47 -12.05 -13.20
N GLU A 97 10.84 -11.65 -14.41
CA GLU A 97 11.99 -10.76 -14.65
C GLU A 97 11.75 -9.36 -14.10
N VAL A 98 10.51 -8.85 -14.22
CA VAL A 98 10.13 -7.51 -13.71
C VAL A 98 9.72 -7.55 -12.24
N LEU A 99 8.93 -8.55 -11.85
CA LEU A 99 8.42 -8.75 -10.48
C LEU A 99 8.75 -10.17 -9.99
N PRO A 100 9.95 -10.39 -9.44
CA PRO A 100 10.41 -11.72 -9.05
C PRO A 100 9.66 -12.33 -7.86
N TYR A 101 8.93 -11.53 -7.09
CA TYR A 101 8.11 -11.96 -5.95
C TYR A 101 6.61 -12.10 -6.28
N ALA A 102 6.24 -12.11 -7.57
CA ALA A 102 4.84 -12.23 -7.99
C ALA A 102 4.21 -13.57 -7.57
N ARG A 103 3.11 -13.52 -6.81
CA ARG A 103 2.33 -14.70 -6.37
C ARG A 103 1.35 -15.24 -7.41
N TYR A 104 0.81 -14.34 -8.23
CA TYR A 104 -0.26 -14.65 -9.18
C TYR A 104 0.13 -14.34 -10.63
N CYS A 105 -0.47 -15.07 -11.56
CA CYS A 105 -0.40 -14.76 -12.99
C CYS A 105 -1.26 -13.52 -13.31
N VAL A 106 -0.98 -12.85 -14.44
CA VAL A 106 -1.67 -11.62 -14.87
C VAL A 106 -3.20 -11.76 -14.81
N ARG A 107 -3.74 -12.90 -15.27
CA ARG A 107 -5.20 -13.14 -15.27
C ARG A 107 -5.79 -13.25 -13.87
N CYS A 108 -5.10 -13.91 -12.95
CA CYS A 108 -5.57 -14.04 -11.57
C CYS A 108 -5.41 -12.73 -10.80
N GLN A 109 -4.30 -12.03 -11.03
CA GLN A 109 -4.06 -10.71 -10.46
C GLN A 109 -5.15 -9.72 -10.86
N ARG A 110 -5.50 -9.67 -12.15
CA ARG A 110 -6.55 -8.77 -12.65
C ARG A 110 -7.92 -9.03 -12.02
N LYS A 111 -8.28 -10.30 -11.82
CA LYS A 111 -9.53 -10.67 -11.13
C LYS A 111 -9.56 -10.25 -9.67
N LEU A 112 -8.42 -10.33 -8.98
CA LEU A 112 -8.29 -9.86 -7.59
C LEU A 112 -8.51 -8.34 -7.52
N GLU A 113 -7.88 -7.59 -8.43
CA GLU A 113 -8.02 -6.12 -8.52
C GLU A 113 -9.45 -5.70 -8.88
N GLU A 114 -10.11 -6.41 -9.79
CA GLU A 114 -11.53 -6.17 -10.14
C GLU A 114 -12.48 -6.47 -8.98
N CYS A 115 -12.18 -7.48 -8.14
CA CYS A 115 -12.99 -7.81 -6.96
C CYS A 115 -12.80 -6.79 -5.82
N ASP A 116 -11.57 -6.33 -5.60
CA ASP A 116 -11.22 -5.31 -4.60
C ASP A 116 -11.95 -3.99 -4.87
N GLN A 117 -12.04 -3.59 -6.14
CA GLN A 117 -12.81 -2.42 -6.58
C GLN A 117 -14.32 -2.56 -6.34
N SER A 118 -14.84 -3.78 -6.29
CA SER A 118 -16.27 -4.04 -6.07
C SER A 118 -16.69 -4.03 -4.60
N GLU A 119 -15.75 -4.24 -3.67
CA GLU A 119 -16.02 -4.26 -2.23
C GLU A 119 -15.67 -2.93 -1.53
N ALA A 120 -14.76 -2.12 -2.10
CA ALA A 120 -14.33 -0.84 -1.50
C ALA A 120 -15.06 0.41 -2.02
N TRP A 121 -15.88 0.31 -3.07
CA TRP A 121 -16.72 1.42 -3.54
C TRP A 121 -18.05 0.87 -4.07
N HIS A 122 -19.13 1.03 -3.31
CA HIS A 122 -20.49 0.94 -3.87
C HIS A 122 -20.82 2.31 -4.47
N PRO A 123 -20.83 2.51 -5.80
CA PRO A 123 -21.11 3.80 -6.44
C PRO A 123 -22.61 4.10 -6.45
N ALA A 124 -23.36 3.64 -5.45
CA ALA A 124 -24.82 3.84 -5.38
C ALA A 124 -25.25 4.22 -3.97
N ASN A 125 -24.40 4.97 -3.25
CA ASN A 125 -24.87 5.59 -2.02
C ASN A 125 -24.14 6.88 -1.58
N TRP A 126 -23.61 7.64 -2.52
CA TRP A 126 -23.56 9.10 -2.33
C TRP A 126 -24.98 9.67 -2.14
N GLU A 127 -26.02 8.93 -2.58
CA GLU A 127 -27.43 9.24 -2.33
C GLU A 127 -27.83 9.13 -0.85
N ARG A 128 -27.31 8.18 -0.05
CA ARG A 128 -27.48 8.18 1.43
C ARG A 128 -26.73 9.31 2.11
N VAL A 129 -25.57 9.69 1.58
CA VAL A 129 -24.80 10.82 2.11
C VAL A 129 -25.58 12.11 1.86
N TYR A 130 -26.13 12.29 0.65
CA TYR A 130 -27.02 13.41 0.31
C TYR A 130 -28.40 13.36 1.01
N GLU A 131 -28.99 12.18 1.25
CA GLU A 131 -30.22 12.04 2.03
C GLU A 131 -30.00 12.36 3.52
N MET A 132 -28.79 12.16 4.02
CA MET A 132 -28.38 12.57 5.37
C MET A 132 -28.15 14.10 5.46
N GLU A 133 -27.64 14.73 4.40
CA GLU A 133 -27.51 16.19 4.29
C GLU A 133 -28.86 16.91 4.19
N ARG A 134 -29.90 16.28 3.62
CA ARG A 134 -31.26 16.85 3.58
C ARG A 134 -31.94 16.95 4.96
N ARG A 135 -31.31 16.43 6.02
CA ARG A 135 -31.75 16.60 7.42
C ARG A 135 -31.12 17.84 8.09
N TYR A 136 -30.15 18.48 7.45
CA TYR A 136 -29.57 19.76 7.85
C TYR A 136 -29.97 20.85 6.84
N GLU A 137 -31.25 21.17 6.75
CA GLU A 137 -31.62 22.52 6.33
C GLU A 137 -31.21 23.43 7.50
N GLU A 138 -30.02 24.04 7.39
CA GLU A 138 -29.62 25.11 8.30
C GLU A 138 -30.72 26.17 8.27
N PRO A 139 -31.28 26.58 9.43
CA PRO A 139 -32.32 27.59 9.43
C PRO A 139 -31.76 28.89 8.82
N GLU A 140 -32.48 29.49 7.88
CA GLU A 140 -32.09 30.76 7.27
C GLU A 140 -31.73 31.77 8.36
N VAL A 141 -30.49 32.24 8.34
CA VAL A 141 -30.01 33.26 9.27
C VAL A 141 -30.68 34.57 8.90
N ASP A 142 -31.59 35.04 9.75
CA ASP A 142 -32.22 36.36 9.59
C ASP A 142 -31.24 37.47 9.96
N PHE A 143 -30.51 37.97 8.95
CA PHE A 143 -29.52 39.03 9.09
C PHE A 143 -30.08 40.35 9.65
N SER A 144 -31.41 40.55 9.59
CA SER A 144 -32.08 41.72 10.18
C SER A 144 -31.92 41.75 11.70
N ARG A 145 -31.79 40.58 12.33
CA ARG A 145 -31.66 40.43 13.79
C ARG A 145 -30.26 40.76 14.29
N LEU A 146 -29.25 40.61 13.44
CA LEU A 146 -27.84 40.90 13.75
C LEU A 146 -27.51 42.39 13.61
N GLU A 147 -28.30 43.16 12.86
CA GLU A 147 -28.13 44.61 12.75
C GLU A 147 -28.76 45.38 13.93
N ALA A 148 -29.69 44.76 14.66
CA ALA A 148 -30.34 45.36 15.83
C ALA A 148 -29.46 45.36 17.09
N GLU A 149 -28.44 44.51 17.17
CA GLU A 149 -27.50 44.41 18.30
C GLU A 149 -26.27 45.34 18.17
N ARG A 150 -26.20 46.13 17.09
CA ARG A 150 -25.15 47.15 16.86
C ARG A 150 -25.66 48.59 16.93
N ARG A 151 -26.60 48.89 17.83
CA ARG A 151 -26.98 50.26 18.21
C ARG A 151 -27.11 50.42 19.72
#